data_AF-X0YHG8-F1
#
_entry.id   AF-X0YHG8-F1
#
_cell.length_a   1.000
_cell.length_b   1.000
_cell.length_c   1.000
_cell.angle_alpha   90.00
_cell.angle_beta   90.00
_cell.angle_gamma   90.00
#
_symmetry.space_group_name_H-M   'P 1'
#
loop_
_entity.id
_entity.type
_entity.pdbx_description
1 polymer ?
#
loop_
_entity_poly.entity_id
_entity_poly.type
_entity_poly.pdbx_seq_one_letter_code
_entity_poly.pdbx_strand_id
1 'polypeptide(L)'
;DFDIEIIETSGGIVLENKDFLLESFPLSHSDTSFGYKLVTKPKIGRFNVEKASELNIPRGELWKKLQNGKTIEINGKAIHPSDVLDEVEDNSLKVIITGDTPF
;
A
#
# COMPACT_ATOMS: atom_id res chain seq x y z
N ASP A 1 -22.20 16.50 -14.84
CA ASP A 1 -20.96 16.20 -15.56
C ASP A 1 -20.07 15.30 -14.73
N PHE A 2 -19.43 14.31 -15.35
CA PHE A 2 -18.46 13.42 -14.72
C PHE A 2 -17.10 13.65 -15.37
N ASP A 3 -16.06 13.73 -14.55
CA ASP A 3 -14.69 13.73 -15.06
C ASP A 3 -14.33 12.33 -15.55
N ILE A 4 -13.83 12.26 -16.79
CA ILE A 4 -13.37 11.03 -17.42
C ILE A 4 -11.86 11.13 -17.58
N GLU A 5 -11.15 10.15 -17.05
CA GLU A 5 -9.72 9.96 -17.24
C GLU A 5 -9.49 8.67 -18.03
N ILE A 6 -8.69 8.75 -19.10
CA ILE A 6 -8.32 7.61 -19.92
C ILE A 6 -6.84 7.33 -19.70
N ILE A 7 -6.51 6.12 -19.24
CA ILE A 7 -5.14 5.67 -19.00
C ILE A 7 -4.85 4.50 -19.94
N GLU A 8 -4.06 4.74 -20.97
CA GLU A 8 -3.53 3.67 -21.83
C GLU A 8 -2.39 2.95 -21.11
N THR A 9 -2.33 1.63 -21.21
CA THR A 9 -1.32 0.80 -20.54
C THR A 9 -0.59 -0.13 -21.50
N SER A 10 0.70 -0.33 -21.26
CA SER A 10 1.55 -1.31 -21.95
C SER A 10 2.05 -2.42 -21.02
N GLY A 11 1.45 -2.57 -19.83
CA GLY A 11 1.96 -3.39 -18.73
C GLY A 11 2.56 -2.56 -17.59
N GLY A 12 2.60 -3.13 -16.39
CA GLY A 12 3.15 -2.50 -15.18
C GLY A 12 2.08 -1.84 -14.31
N ILE A 13 2.47 -0.85 -13.50
CA ILE A 13 1.56 -0.15 -12.58
C ILE A 13 0.62 0.75 -13.39
N VAL A 14 -0.68 0.51 -13.27
CA VAL A 14 -1.74 1.32 -13.89
C VAL A 14 -2.24 2.37 -12.91
N LEU A 15 -2.46 1.97 -11.65
CA LEU A 15 -2.92 2.86 -10.59
C LEU A 15 -2.35 2.40 -9.25
N GLU A 16 -1.87 3.35 -8.46
CA GLU A 16 -1.46 3.10 -7.09
C GLU A 16 -1.99 4.19 -6.17
N ASN A 17 -2.60 3.78 -5.07
CA ASN A 17 -2.99 4.69 -3.99
C ASN A 17 -2.66 4.08 -2.63
N LYS A 18 -3.15 4.68 -1.55
CA LYS A 18 -2.90 4.19 -0.17
C LYS A 18 -3.60 2.88 0.16
N ASP A 19 -4.61 2.49 -0.60
CA ASP A 19 -5.49 1.35 -0.29
C ASP A 19 -5.19 0.15 -1.19
N PHE A 20 -4.74 0.35 -2.44
CA PHE A 20 -4.40 -0.73 -3.36
C PHE A 20 -3.38 -0.33 -4.43
N LEU A 21 -2.89 -1.37 -5.12
CA LEU A 21 -2.06 -1.34 -6.31
C LEU A 21 -2.79 -2.12 -7.42
N LEU A 22 -2.97 -1.50 -8.58
CA LEU A 22 -3.47 -2.14 -9.79
C LEU A 22 -2.34 -2.21 -10.82
N GLU A 23 -1.99 -3.42 -11.23
CA GLU A 23 -0.99 -3.68 -12.25
C GLU A 23 -1.62 -4.38 -13.45
N SER A 24 -1.21 -4.00 -14.66
CA SER A 24 -1.50 -4.74 -15.88
C SER A 24 -0.31 -5.60 -16.28
N PHE A 25 -0.57 -6.70 -16.98
CA PHE A 25 0.47 -7.55 -17.54
C PHE A 25 0.00 -8.13 -18.88
N PRO A 26 0.90 -8.26 -19.87
CA PRO A 26 0.52 -8.77 -21.18
C PRO A 26 0.08 -10.23 -21.07
N LEU A 27 -0.94 -10.60 -21.84
CA LEU A 27 -1.38 -11.98 -22.02
C LEU A 27 -0.86 -12.53 -23.34
N SER A 28 -0.81 -13.86 -23.44
CA SER A 28 -0.51 -14.54 -24.69
C SER A 28 -1.77 -14.54 -25.54
N HIS A 29 -1.95 -13.61 -26.47
CA HIS A 29 -3.08 -13.57 -27.38
C HIS A 29 -2.61 -13.11 -28.76
N SER A 30 -3.39 -13.35 -29.83
CA SER A 30 -3.02 -12.93 -31.19
C SER A 30 -2.97 -11.41 -31.35
N ASP A 31 -3.84 -10.72 -30.62
CA ASP A 31 -3.91 -9.26 -30.53
C ASP A 31 -3.49 -8.77 -29.13
N THR A 32 -3.41 -7.45 -28.95
CA THR A 32 -3.11 -6.84 -27.65
C THR A 32 -4.16 -7.22 -26.60
N SER A 33 -3.73 -7.99 -25.60
CA SER A 33 -4.57 -8.42 -24.47
C SER A 33 -3.77 -8.27 -23.17
N PHE A 34 -4.47 -7.86 -22.10
CA PHE A 34 -3.88 -7.65 -20.78
C PHE A 34 -4.69 -8.36 -19.71
N GLY A 35 -3.98 -8.90 -18.73
CA GLY A 35 -4.51 -9.27 -17.43
C GLY A 35 -4.27 -8.15 -16.44
N TYR A 36 -5.08 -8.11 -15.40
CA TYR A 36 -4.99 -7.12 -14.33
C TYR A 36 -4.88 -7.83 -12.99
N LYS A 37 -3.98 -7.33 -12.14
CA LYS A 37 -3.76 -7.78 -10.78
C LYS A 37 -4.06 -6.62 -9.85
N LEU A 38 -5.12 -6.75 -9.07
CA LEU A 38 -5.48 -5.83 -8.00
C LEU A 38 -4.98 -6.40 -6.67
N VAL A 39 -4.14 -5.64 -5.98
CA VAL A 39 -3.59 -6.00 -4.67
C VAL A 39 -3.94 -4.90 -3.68
N THR A 40 -4.69 -5.22 -2.62
CA THR A 40 -4.91 -4.26 -1.53
C THR A 40 -3.62 -4.09 -0.73
N LYS A 41 -3.33 -2.90 -0.21
CA LYS A 41 -2.18 -2.70 0.68
C LYS A 41 -2.42 -3.38 2.03
N PRO A 42 -1.37 -3.91 2.68
CA PRO A 42 -1.50 -4.55 3.98
C PRO A 42 -1.99 -3.54 5.01
N LYS A 43 -2.81 -4.01 5.95
CA LYS A 43 -3.26 -3.16 7.05
C LYS A 43 -2.08 -2.80 7.96
N ILE A 44 -2.07 -1.56 8.41
CA ILE A 44 -1.12 -1.09 9.41
C ILE A 44 -1.48 -1.73 10.76
N GLY A 45 -0.46 -2.12 11.53
CA GLY A 45 -0.62 -2.63 12.89
C GLY A 45 -1.32 -1.66 13.82
N ARG A 46 -1.85 -2.22 14.92
CA ARG A 46 -2.40 -1.37 15.98
C ARG A 46 -1.28 -0.53 16.57
N PHE A 47 -1.57 0.74 16.83
CA PHE A 47 -0.64 1.63 17.51
C PHE A 47 -0.61 1.34 19.01
N ASN A 48 0.58 1.04 19.51
CA ASN A 48 0.86 0.74 20.90
C ASN A 48 1.16 2.04 21.66
N VAL A 49 0.15 2.51 22.39
CA VAL A 49 0.20 3.74 23.18
C VAL A 49 1.23 3.67 24.31
N GLU A 50 1.41 2.51 24.91
CA GLU A 50 2.34 2.29 26.03
C GLU A 50 3.79 2.42 25.54
N LYS A 51 4.16 1.69 24.49
CA LYS A 51 5.49 1.81 23.84
C LYS A 51 5.78 3.25 23.40
N ALA A 52 4.80 3.92 22.80
CA ALA A 52 4.96 5.31 22.38
C ALA A 52 5.17 6.27 23.57
N SER A 53 4.52 6.00 24.70
CA SER A 53 4.69 6.78 25.94
C SER A 53 6.06 6.54 26.57
N GLU A 54 6.54 5.30 26.61
CA GLU A 54 7.87 4.95 27.10
C GLU A 54 8.99 5.61 26.28
N LEU A 55 8.77 5.73 24.97
CA LEU A 55 9.65 6.45 24.05
C LEU A 55 9.48 7.98 24.09
N ASN A 56 8.66 8.50 25.00
CA ASN A 56 8.37 9.93 25.18
C ASN A 56 7.86 10.61 23.89
N ILE A 57 7.06 9.91 23.08
CA ILE A 57 6.52 10.43 21.83
C ILE A 57 5.25 11.26 22.14
N PRO A 58 5.26 12.59 21.92
CA PRO A 58 4.08 13.42 22.12
C PRO A 58 2.90 12.93 21.29
N ARG A 59 1.71 12.91 21.91
CA ARG A 59 0.46 12.60 21.21
C ARG A 59 0.19 13.62 20.11
N GLY A 60 -0.44 13.17 19.03
CA GLY A 60 -0.87 14.02 17.91
C GLY A 60 -0.11 13.73 16.63
N GLU A 61 0.51 14.75 16.04
CA GLU A 61 1.07 14.69 14.69
C GLU A 61 2.13 13.59 14.52
N LEU A 62 2.98 13.38 15.54
CA LEU A 62 4.06 12.40 15.49
C LEU A 62 3.53 10.95 15.46
N TRP A 63 2.45 10.68 16.19
CA TRP A 63 1.78 9.38 16.12
C TRP A 63 1.20 9.13 14.73
N LYS A 64 0.59 10.15 14.13
CA LYS A 64 0.08 10.07 12.75
C LYS A 64 1.22 9.83 11.75
N LYS A 65 2.40 10.43 11.93
CA LYS A 65 3.56 10.15 11.07
C LYS A 65 3.97 8.68 11.15
N LEU A 66 4.10 8.15 12.36
CA LEU A 66 4.45 6.74 12.58
C LEU A 66 3.40 5.78 12.00
N GLN A 67 2.11 6.04 12.22
CA GLN A 67 1.03 5.25 11.61
C GLN A 67 1.04 5.29 10.08
N ASN A 68 1.54 6.37 9.46
CA ASN A 68 1.71 6.47 8.01
C ASN A 68 3.05 5.88 7.53
N GLY A 69 3.73 5.08 8.34
CA GLY A 69 4.98 4.44 7.97
C GLY A 69 6.19 5.38 7.94
N LYS A 70 6.08 6.61 8.47
CA LYS A 70 7.18 7.58 8.49
C LYS A 70 7.96 7.50 9.80
N THR A 71 9.27 7.28 9.69
CA THR A 71 10.23 7.44 10.79
C THR A 71 10.23 8.89 11.27
N ILE A 72 10.32 9.09 12.59
CA ILE A 72 10.46 10.40 13.21
C ILE A 72 11.77 10.47 14.00
N GLU A 73 12.21 11.67 14.34
CA GLU A 73 13.35 11.88 15.23
C GLU A 73 12.89 12.59 16.51
N ILE A 74 13.29 12.06 17.67
CA ILE A 74 13.04 12.66 18.98
C ILE A 74 14.34 12.61 19.77
N ASN A 75 14.79 13.75 20.29
CA ASN A 75 16.00 13.87 21.11
C ASN A 75 17.26 13.25 20.46
N GLY A 76 17.41 13.39 19.14
CA GLY A 76 18.53 12.82 18.39
C GLY A 76 18.43 11.31 18.10
N LYS A 77 17.31 10.66 18.46
CA LYS A 77 17.06 9.25 18.17
C LYS A 77 15.99 9.10 17.10
N ALA A 78 16.28 8.29 16.08
CA ALA A 78 15.28 7.85 15.11
C ALA A 78 14.33 6.82 15.76
N ILE A 79 13.03 7.04 15.59
CA ILE A 79 11.96 6.13 16.01
C ILE A 79 11.23 5.67 14.76
N HIS A 80 11.20 4.36 14.57
CA HIS A 80 10.59 3.70 13.43
C HIS A 80 9.13 3.33 13.73
N PRO A 81 8.27 3.23 12.71
CA PRO A 81 6.91 2.72 12.88
C PRO A 81 6.86 1.36 13.60
N SER A 82 7.80 0.46 13.32
CA SER A 82 7.93 -0.85 13.96
C SER A 82 8.18 -0.81 15.47
N ASP A 83 8.67 0.32 16.01
CA ASP A 83 8.89 0.47 17.45
C ASP A 83 7.57 0.61 18.22
N VAL A 84 6.50 1.04 17.56
CA VAL A 84 5.22 1.39 18.19
C VAL A 84 4.00 0.78 17.50
N LEU A 85 4.14 0.17 16.33
CA LEU A 85 3.07 -0.57 15.66
C LEU A 85 3.28 -2.06 15.88
N ASP A 86 2.18 -2.76 16.13
CA ASP A 86 2.21 -4.22 16.18
C ASP A 86 2.58 -4.79 14.80
N GLU A 87 3.28 -5.93 14.76
CA GLU A 87 3.51 -6.66 13.52
C GLU A 87 2.18 -7.20 12.97
N VAL A 88 2.02 -7.13 11.65
CA VAL A 88 0.84 -7.64 10.94
C VAL A 88 1.34 -8.57 9.85
N GLU A 89 0.81 -9.78 9.82
CA GLU A 89 1.02 -10.69 8.69
C GLU A 89 0.45 -10.07 7.41
N ASP A 90 1.04 -10.38 6.25
CA ASP A 90 0.53 -9.89 4.96
C ASP A 90 -0.92 -10.37 4.75
N ASN A 91 -1.86 -9.44 4.94
CA ASN A 91 -3.30 -9.66 4.81
C ASN A 91 -3.86 -9.02 3.54
N SER A 92 -2.99 -8.77 2.56
CA SER A 92 -3.37 -8.22 1.26
C SER A 92 -4.28 -9.19 0.50
N LEU A 93 -5.43 -8.70 0.03
CA LEU A 93 -6.25 -9.41 -0.94
C LEU A 93 -5.65 -9.24 -2.34
N LYS A 94 -5.49 -10.34 -3.06
CA LYS A 94 -5.00 -10.37 -4.45
C LYS A 94 -6.10 -10.93 -5.35
N VAL A 95 -6.55 -10.12 -6.31
CA VAL A 95 -7.53 -10.52 -7.33
C VAL A 95 -6.87 -10.40 -8.69
N ILE A 96 -6.92 -11.48 -9.48
CA ILE A 96 -6.41 -11.52 -10.84
C ILE A 96 -7.60 -11.66 -11.79
N ILE A 97 -7.67 -10.76 -12.77
CA ILE A 97 -8.67 -10.78 -13.83
C ILE A 97 -7.91 -10.91 -15.14
N THR A 98 -8.16 -11.97 -15.88
CA THR A 98 -7.58 -12.16 -17.20
C THR A 98 -8.52 -11.61 -18.27
N GLY A 99 -7.96 -10.94 -19.27
CA GLY A 99 -8.61 -10.79 -20.57
C GLY A 99 -8.63 -12.11 -21.33
N ASP A 100 -8.97 -12.03 -22.62
CA ASP A 100 -8.92 -13.21 -23.49
C ASP A 100 -7.47 -13.69 -23.66
N THR A 101 -7.28 -14.99 -23.48
CA THR A 101 -5.99 -15.69 -23.58
C THR A 101 -6.28 -17.17 -23.83
N PRO A 102 -5.57 -17.84 -24.75
CA PRO A 102 -5.61 -19.30 -24.88
C PRO A 102 -5.17 -19.97 -23.57
N PHE A 103 -5.67 -21.19 -23.38
CA PHE A 103 -5.28 -22.09 -22.30
C PHE A 103 -3.86 -22.64 -22.49
#